data_AF-A0A1B6E1K8-F1
#
_entry.id   AF-A0A1B6E1K8-F1
#
_cell.length_a   1.000
_cell.length_b   1.000
_cell.length_c   1.000
_cell.angle_alpha   90.00
_cell.angle_beta   90.00
_cell.angle_gamma   90.00
#
_symmetry.space_group_name_H-M   'P 1'
#
loop_
_entity.id
_entity.type
_entity.pdbx_description
1 polymer ?
#
loop_
_entity_poly.entity_id
_entity_poly.type
_entity_poly.pdbx_seq_one_letter_code
_entity_poly.pdbx_strand_id
1 'polypeptide(L)'
;AWCHEISFLKVEQRLNCRPRESESNRRSFIKVKEQLSPTGLSNAPTFPPTSPVKKTHHRSRSDASALQGKQRTNGVGRNCLGDLSSGRAYDNGCTCFDSCQGVVNDLMGKRTECCCKAPRLTAELEFIKSLICIGKVLSTLETKEAKTTRLLGELVTLNLNLPARVWLPLHNTAHHIVRIPPQAAAVLNSKDKAPYIIYVEVVEVEDIYTSPVLARSMNSLRHTKSEENLTATANNYNHADSEDSIECWSQEDDDISQQYLQLRKTNIERDTISQLSQESSDSREPSVFAALDIRRRLSESFHDPRPFTHDPEDPSAAALKEPWEEKERRIQESSPYGYLTSWRLLSVIVKCGDDLRQELLASQLLTMLQRIWELERVPLWVRPYKILVLSSDSGLIEPVLNTVSLHQIKKHCQLSLAEYFAQEFGPTNSEAFLTAQRNFVQSCAAYCLICYLVQVKDRHNGNILLDSEGHLIHIDFGFILSTSPRNLGFETSPFKLTQEFVEVMGGIGSDMFEYFKILILQGMVAARKHMDRILSLVEIMRSGSQLPCFKSGAATVQGLKNRFHLNLTEEQLQLLVDGLVESSIHSLSTKLYDGFQYFTNGIR
;
A
#
# COMPACT_ATOMS: atom_id res chain seq x y z
N ALA A 1 -27.45 -22.20 -34.27
CA ALA A 1 -27.77 -20.79 -34.55
C ALA A 1 -27.13 -19.98 -33.42
N TRP A 2 -25.94 -19.40 -33.53
CA TRP A 2 -25.33 -18.58 -34.60
C TRP A 2 -26.04 -17.24 -34.85
N CYS A 3 -25.21 -16.18 -34.89
CA CYS A 3 -25.48 -14.78 -35.23
C CYS A 3 -26.35 -13.96 -34.25
N HIS A 4 -25.69 -13.15 -33.43
CA HIS A 4 -25.69 -11.69 -33.66
C HIS A 4 -24.49 -11.01 -32.98
N GLU A 5 -23.42 -10.85 -33.75
CA GLU A 5 -22.29 -9.96 -33.46
C GLU A 5 -21.85 -9.35 -34.81
N ILE A 6 -21.05 -8.28 -34.78
CA ILE A 6 -20.51 -7.55 -35.95
C ILE A 6 -21.51 -6.65 -36.71
N SER A 7 -21.52 -5.36 -36.36
CA SER A 7 -21.54 -4.26 -37.33
C SER A 7 -21.23 -2.92 -36.64
N PHE A 8 -20.03 -2.37 -36.89
CA PHE A 8 -19.77 -0.93 -37.10
C PHE A 8 -18.26 -0.66 -37.23
N LEU A 9 -17.71 -0.94 -38.41
CA LEU A 9 -16.41 -0.41 -38.88
C LEU A 9 -16.39 -0.41 -40.42
N LYS A 10 -15.83 0.66 -41.00
CA LYS A 10 -15.69 1.00 -42.45
C LYS A 10 -16.93 1.48 -43.24
N VAL A 11 -16.99 2.80 -43.42
CA VAL A 11 -17.04 3.55 -44.70
C VAL A 11 -16.39 4.93 -44.40
N GLU A 12 -15.72 5.69 -45.28
CA GLU A 12 -14.69 5.44 -46.31
C GLU A 12 -14.03 6.82 -46.62
N GLN A 13 -12.85 6.87 -47.23
CA GLN A 13 -12.11 8.12 -47.50
C GLN A 13 -12.50 8.80 -48.82
N ARG A 14 -12.44 10.14 -48.87
CA ARG A 14 -12.01 10.97 -50.03
C ARG A 14 -11.48 12.32 -49.48
N LEU A 15 -10.16 12.54 -49.43
CA LEU A 15 -9.29 13.05 -50.50
C LEU A 15 -9.61 14.48 -50.96
N ASN A 16 -8.73 15.43 -50.62
CA ASN A 16 -8.27 16.46 -51.56
C ASN A 16 -6.82 16.85 -51.26
N CYS A 17 -6.06 17.32 -52.27
CA CYS A 17 -4.60 17.25 -52.27
C CYS A 17 -3.84 18.57 -52.51
N ARG A 18 -2.69 18.69 -51.81
CA ARG A 18 -1.42 19.35 -52.25
C ARG A 18 -1.42 20.90 -52.42
N PRO A 19 -0.23 21.54 -52.55
CA PRO A 19 1.13 20.99 -52.69
C PRO A 19 2.17 21.39 -51.63
N ARG A 20 3.30 20.68 -51.65
CA ARG A 20 4.61 21.16 -51.18
C ARG A 20 5.34 21.76 -52.37
N GLU A 21 6.10 22.83 -52.15
CA GLU A 21 7.30 23.12 -52.93
C GLU A 21 8.52 23.14 -52.01
N SER A 22 9.69 22.94 -52.62
CA SER A 22 10.97 22.78 -51.96
C SER A 22 11.95 23.76 -52.58
N GLU A 23 12.74 24.45 -51.77
CA GLU A 23 14.11 24.77 -52.20
C GLU A 23 15.07 24.97 -51.03
N SER A 24 16.34 24.76 -51.32
CA SER A 24 17.43 24.68 -50.37
C SER A 24 18.48 25.76 -50.63
N ASN A 25 18.95 26.47 -49.60
CA ASN A 25 20.38 26.82 -49.57
C ASN A 25 20.97 27.16 -48.19
N ARG A 26 22.32 27.16 -48.17
CA ARG A 26 23.23 27.13 -47.03
C ARG A 26 23.60 28.50 -46.44
N ARG A 27 24.19 28.46 -45.22
CA ARG A 27 25.09 29.45 -44.55
C ARG A 27 24.36 30.72 -44.04
N SER A 28 24.80 31.40 -42.96
CA SER A 28 25.96 31.22 -42.06
C SER A 28 25.73 31.91 -40.70
N PHE A 29 26.64 31.67 -39.74
CA PHE A 29 26.77 32.37 -38.44
C PHE A 29 26.72 33.90 -38.54
N ILE A 30 26.27 34.57 -37.47
CA ILE A 30 27.05 35.57 -36.69
C ILE A 30 26.29 35.99 -35.41
N LYS A 31 27.02 36.19 -34.30
CA LYS A 31 26.53 36.84 -33.07
C LYS A 31 26.60 38.36 -33.23
N VAL A 32 25.64 39.11 -32.69
CA VAL A 32 25.89 40.49 -32.27
C VAL A 32 25.49 40.67 -30.80
N LYS A 33 26.41 41.27 -30.06
CA LYS A 33 26.32 41.70 -28.66
C LYS A 33 26.85 43.12 -28.68
N GLU A 34 26.10 44.10 -28.20
CA GLU A 34 26.51 45.51 -28.26
C GLU A 34 26.42 46.16 -26.89
N GLN A 35 27.39 47.03 -26.57
CA GLN A 35 27.62 47.58 -25.24
C GLN A 35 28.43 48.89 -25.37
N LEU A 36 28.16 49.87 -24.49
CA LEU A 36 28.98 51.07 -24.20
C LEU A 36 28.99 52.17 -25.31
N SER A 37 29.14 53.48 -25.05
CA SER A 37 29.11 54.37 -23.84
C SER A 37 29.29 55.84 -24.35
N PRO A 38 29.81 56.86 -23.59
CA PRO A 38 29.47 57.45 -22.28
C PRO A 38 29.22 59.00 -22.33
N THR A 39 29.07 59.64 -21.15
CA THR A 39 29.27 61.07 -20.71
C THR A 39 28.05 61.63 -19.95
N GLY A 40 28.13 62.41 -18.86
CA GLY A 40 29.27 62.99 -18.11
C GLY A 40 28.89 63.35 -16.64
N LEU A 41 29.78 64.01 -15.88
CA LEU A 41 29.73 64.17 -14.41
C LEU A 41 28.92 65.38 -13.89
N SER A 42 28.42 65.35 -12.63
CA SER A 42 29.07 66.02 -11.47
C SER A 42 28.23 66.19 -10.17
N ASN A 43 28.95 66.07 -9.03
CA ASN A 43 28.82 66.73 -7.72
C ASN A 43 27.63 66.54 -6.74
N ALA A 44 28.00 66.19 -5.49
CA ALA A 44 27.28 66.43 -4.22
C ALA A 44 27.93 67.63 -3.46
N PRO A 45 27.41 68.14 -2.31
CA PRO A 45 27.68 67.53 -0.97
C PRO A 45 26.60 67.79 0.15
N THR A 46 26.96 67.49 1.41
CA THR A 46 26.17 67.45 2.69
C THR A 46 25.99 68.82 3.42
N PHE A 47 25.40 69.05 4.63
CA PHE A 47 25.06 68.24 5.85
C PHE A 47 23.86 68.88 6.68
N PRO A 48 23.53 68.53 7.97
CA PRO A 48 22.26 68.87 8.68
C PRO A 48 22.39 70.07 9.69
N PRO A 49 21.37 70.51 10.53
CA PRO A 49 21.00 69.83 11.81
C PRO A 49 19.58 70.10 12.49
N THR A 50 19.23 69.27 13.50
CA THR A 50 18.49 69.51 14.81
C THR A 50 17.20 70.37 15.02
N SER A 51 16.11 69.72 15.54
CA SER A 51 15.18 70.01 16.71
C SER A 51 14.78 71.45 17.17
N PRO A 52 13.59 71.75 17.80
CA PRO A 52 12.97 70.97 18.93
C PRO A 52 11.42 70.96 19.20
N VAL A 53 11.01 69.92 19.95
CA VAL A 53 9.97 69.75 21.01
C VAL A 53 8.84 70.79 21.24
N LYS A 54 7.59 70.28 21.37
CA LYS A 54 6.61 70.70 22.42
C LYS A 54 5.72 69.51 22.87
N LYS A 55 5.42 69.44 24.18
CA LYS A 55 4.59 68.40 24.84
C LYS A 55 3.21 68.97 25.23
N THR A 56 2.16 68.14 25.24
CA THR A 56 0.94 68.33 26.06
C THR A 56 0.43 67.00 26.62
N HIS A 57 -0.41 67.07 27.65
CA HIS A 57 -0.44 66.07 28.73
C HIS A 57 -1.43 64.91 28.61
N HIS A 58 -1.16 63.91 29.45
CA HIS A 58 -1.81 62.61 29.62
C HIS A 58 -3.19 62.68 30.29
N ARG A 59 -4.13 61.79 29.92
CA ARG A 59 -5.21 61.33 30.80
C ARG A 59 -5.59 59.88 30.50
N SER A 60 -5.51 59.03 31.53
CA SER A 60 -5.76 57.59 31.47
C SER A 60 -7.24 57.27 31.27
N ARG A 61 -7.53 56.12 30.64
CA ARG A 61 -8.84 55.46 30.70
C ARG A 61 -8.67 54.10 31.36
N SER A 62 -9.44 53.88 32.42
CA SER A 62 -9.63 52.57 33.05
C SER A 62 -10.99 52.00 32.64
N ASP A 63 -11.05 50.67 32.58
CA ASP A 63 -12.22 49.80 32.78
C ASP A 63 -13.53 50.08 32.03
N ALA A 64 -13.79 49.26 31.00
CA ALA A 64 -15.10 48.63 30.75
C ALA A 64 -14.97 47.49 29.72
N SER A 65 -14.82 46.25 30.18
CA SER A 65 -14.90 45.07 29.32
C SER A 65 -16.36 44.71 29.07
N ALA A 66 -16.88 44.95 27.86
CA ALA A 66 -18.19 44.44 27.44
C ALA A 66 -18.25 44.14 25.94
N LEU A 67 -18.27 42.84 25.64
CA LEU A 67 -18.90 42.17 24.49
C LEU A 67 -19.35 43.06 23.31
N GLN A 68 -18.52 43.14 22.25
CA GLN A 68 -19.00 43.29 20.87
C GLN A 68 -18.18 42.41 19.94
N GLY A 69 -18.86 41.69 19.05
CA GLY A 69 -18.29 40.58 18.29
C GLY A 69 -17.18 41.03 17.33
N LYS A 70 -16.01 40.40 17.42
CA LYS A 70 -15.00 40.52 16.37
C LYS A 70 -15.52 39.85 15.10
N GLN A 71 -15.86 40.68 14.12
CA GLN A 71 -15.93 40.29 12.73
C GLN A 71 -14.68 39.46 12.38
N ARG A 72 -14.87 38.30 11.73
CA ARG A 72 -13.77 37.59 11.09
C ARG A 72 -13.22 38.48 9.98
N THR A 73 -12.16 39.21 10.27
CA THR A 73 -11.35 39.86 9.24
C THR A 73 -10.78 38.77 8.36
N ASN A 74 -11.17 38.72 7.09
CA ASN A 74 -10.58 37.84 6.08
C ASN A 74 -9.09 38.18 5.91
N GLY A 75 -8.25 37.57 6.74
CA GLY A 75 -6.82 37.49 6.49
C GLY A 75 -6.61 36.69 5.23
N VAL A 76 -5.87 37.27 4.27
CA VAL A 76 -5.40 36.55 3.08
C VAL A 76 -4.72 35.28 3.54
N GLY A 77 -5.30 34.13 3.17
CA GLY A 77 -4.87 32.83 3.65
C GLY A 77 -3.40 32.60 3.36
N ARG A 78 -2.62 32.33 4.41
CA ARG A 78 -1.26 31.81 4.24
C ARG A 78 -1.41 30.45 3.55
N ASN A 79 -0.79 30.25 2.39
CA ASN A 79 -0.84 28.96 1.70
C ASN A 79 -0.14 27.91 2.57
N CYS A 80 -0.91 27.10 3.29
CA CYS A 80 -0.40 26.05 4.19
C CYS A 80 -0.19 24.69 3.48
N LEU A 81 -0.22 24.67 2.14
CA LEU A 81 -0.01 23.46 1.34
C LEU A 81 1.31 22.77 1.73
N GLY A 82 1.23 21.49 2.09
CA GLY A 82 2.37 20.69 2.56
C GLY A 82 2.79 20.93 4.02
N ASP A 83 2.26 21.93 4.72
CA ASP A 83 2.49 22.09 6.16
C ASP A 83 1.54 21.20 6.96
N LEU A 84 1.99 20.00 7.28
CA LEU A 84 1.25 19.00 8.07
C LEU A 84 0.83 19.50 9.46
N SER A 85 1.46 20.55 10.01
CA SER A 85 1.09 21.13 11.31
C SER A 85 -0.06 22.15 11.23
N SER A 86 -0.49 22.52 10.02
CA SER A 86 -1.51 23.56 9.80
C SER A 86 -2.96 23.08 9.93
N GLY A 87 -3.21 21.76 9.86
CA GLY A 87 -4.55 21.19 9.70
C GLY A 87 -5.20 21.49 8.33
N ARG A 88 -4.43 22.02 7.37
CA ARG A 88 -4.85 22.42 6.02
C ARG A 88 -3.80 22.06 4.95
N ALA A 89 -2.92 21.08 5.22
CA ALA A 89 -1.84 20.70 4.29
C ALA A 89 -2.33 20.30 2.89
N TYR A 90 -3.57 19.83 2.79
CA TYR A 90 -4.22 19.37 1.56
C TYR A 90 -5.39 20.27 1.12
N ASP A 91 -5.53 21.46 1.71
CA ASP A 91 -6.50 22.48 1.30
C ASP A 91 -5.95 23.22 0.07
N ASN A 92 -6.55 23.02 -1.10
CA ASN A 92 -6.14 23.69 -2.34
C ASN A 92 -6.66 25.14 -2.46
N GLY A 93 -7.34 25.67 -1.44
CA GLY A 93 -7.87 27.04 -1.40
C GLY A 93 -9.13 27.25 -2.23
N CYS A 94 -9.80 26.18 -2.68
CA CYS A 94 -10.99 26.26 -3.53
C CYS A 94 -12.28 26.54 -2.74
N THR A 95 -12.70 27.81 -2.68
CA THR A 95 -13.95 28.25 -2.02
C THR A 95 -15.21 28.14 -2.89
N CYS A 96 -15.13 27.57 -4.11
CA CYS A 96 -16.28 27.46 -5.01
C CYS A 96 -17.43 26.63 -4.41
N PHE A 97 -17.12 25.58 -3.65
CA PHE A 97 -18.10 24.68 -3.04
C PHE A 97 -18.76 25.29 -1.81
N ASP A 98 -18.00 26.05 -1.01
CA ASP A 98 -18.50 26.81 0.15
C ASP A 98 -19.28 28.08 -0.24
N SER A 99 -19.28 28.45 -1.52
CA SER A 99 -20.03 29.61 -2.00
C SER A 99 -21.53 29.36 -1.91
N CYS A 100 -22.35 30.42 -1.78
CA CYS A 100 -23.81 30.29 -1.75
C CYS A 100 -24.35 29.52 -2.96
N GLN A 101 -23.73 29.68 -4.14
CA GLN A 101 -24.10 28.91 -5.34
C GLN A 101 -23.70 27.43 -5.23
N GLY A 102 -22.54 27.13 -4.64
CA GLY A 102 -22.06 25.77 -4.41
C GLY A 102 -22.98 25.00 -3.47
N VAL A 103 -23.33 25.59 -2.33
CA VAL A 103 -24.26 25.02 -1.34
C VAL A 103 -25.67 24.83 -1.93
N VAL A 104 -26.20 25.81 -2.66
CA VAL A 104 -27.51 25.69 -3.32
C VAL A 104 -27.49 24.62 -4.41
N ASN A 105 -26.39 24.47 -5.15
CA ASN A 105 -26.25 23.42 -6.14
C ASN A 105 -26.28 22.04 -5.47
N ASP A 106 -25.49 21.84 -4.40
CA ASP A 106 -25.38 20.58 -3.66
C ASP A 106 -26.75 20.14 -3.10
N LEU A 107 -27.45 21.04 -2.41
CA LEU A 107 -28.82 20.81 -1.90
C LEU A 107 -29.85 20.48 -2.99
N MET A 108 -29.59 20.89 -4.24
CA MET A 108 -30.44 20.63 -5.40
C MET A 108 -29.96 19.44 -6.26
N GLY A 109 -28.94 18.69 -5.81
CA GLY A 109 -28.33 17.60 -6.58
C GLY A 109 -27.65 18.06 -7.89
N LYS A 110 -27.27 19.34 -7.97
CA LYS A 110 -26.63 19.94 -9.14
C LYS A 110 -25.11 19.99 -8.94
N ARG A 111 -24.37 19.77 -10.03
CA ARG A 111 -22.90 19.82 -10.00
C ARG A 111 -22.40 21.25 -9.90
N THR A 112 -21.36 21.44 -9.09
CA THR A 112 -20.65 22.72 -8.96
C THR A 112 -19.32 22.66 -9.68
N GLU A 113 -19.16 23.47 -10.72
CA GLU A 113 -17.90 23.56 -11.45
C GLU A 113 -16.96 24.59 -10.81
N CYS A 114 -15.75 24.14 -10.45
CA CYS A 114 -14.72 25.01 -9.87
C CYS A 114 -14.16 25.99 -10.91
N CYS A 115 -14.48 27.29 -10.73
CA CYS A 115 -14.04 28.40 -11.56
C CYS A 115 -12.86 29.22 -10.98
N CYS A 116 -12.48 29.00 -9.72
CA CYS A 116 -11.46 29.81 -9.01
C CYS A 116 -10.00 29.56 -9.45
N LYS A 117 -9.75 28.66 -10.40
CA LYS A 117 -8.41 28.23 -10.88
C LYS A 117 -7.48 27.67 -9.78
N ALA A 118 -8.02 27.26 -8.63
CA ALA A 118 -7.27 26.55 -7.59
C ALA A 118 -6.56 25.31 -8.17
N PRO A 119 -5.32 25.00 -7.71
CA PRO A 119 -4.53 23.92 -8.30
C PRO A 119 -5.11 22.55 -7.93
N ARG A 120 -5.83 21.95 -8.88
CA ARG A 120 -6.66 20.75 -8.67
C ARG A 120 -5.90 19.52 -8.17
N LEU A 121 -4.64 19.34 -8.60
CA LEU A 121 -3.82 18.18 -8.25
C LEU A 121 -2.84 18.41 -7.10
N THR A 122 -2.67 19.65 -6.60
CA THR A 122 -1.62 19.92 -5.60
C THR A 122 -1.92 19.28 -4.25
N ALA A 123 -3.19 19.24 -3.81
CA ALA A 123 -3.60 18.53 -2.60
C ALA A 123 -3.20 17.04 -2.66
N GLU A 124 -3.55 16.37 -3.75
CA GLU A 124 -3.21 14.97 -4.02
C GLU A 124 -1.69 14.74 -4.06
N LEU A 125 -0.94 15.60 -4.76
CA LEU A 125 0.52 15.52 -4.82
C LEU A 125 1.19 15.70 -3.45
N GLU A 126 0.70 16.61 -2.60
CA GLU A 126 1.22 16.75 -1.23
C GLU A 126 0.84 15.57 -0.33
N PHE A 127 -0.36 14.98 -0.50
CA PHE A 127 -0.76 13.76 0.21
C PHE A 127 0.13 12.57 -0.15
N ILE A 128 0.33 12.32 -1.44
CA ILE A 128 1.21 11.25 -1.92
C ILE A 128 2.67 11.47 -1.50
N LYS A 129 3.18 12.71 -1.55
CA LYS A 129 4.50 13.06 -1.00
C LYS A 129 4.60 12.80 0.51
N SER A 130 3.52 13.05 1.26
CA SER A 130 3.48 12.79 2.71
C SER A 130 3.68 11.30 2.99
N LEU A 131 2.97 10.42 2.28
CA LEU A 131 3.16 8.97 2.38
C LEU A 131 4.60 8.54 2.02
N ILE A 132 5.16 9.05 0.91
CA ILE A 132 6.55 8.75 0.53
C ILE A 132 7.54 9.24 1.60
N CYS A 133 7.28 10.40 2.23
CA CYS A 133 8.11 10.97 3.29
C CYS A 133 8.14 10.05 4.53
N ILE A 134 6.97 9.54 4.94
CA ILE A 134 6.86 8.58 6.04
C ILE A 134 7.73 7.35 5.76
N GLY A 135 7.59 6.70 4.60
CA GLY A 135 8.40 5.54 4.23
C GLY A 135 9.91 5.83 4.24
N LYS A 136 10.32 7.02 3.80
CA LYS A 136 11.73 7.45 3.85
C LYS A 136 12.23 7.63 5.29
N VAL A 137 11.42 8.19 6.20
CA VAL A 137 11.75 8.28 7.63
C VAL A 137 11.79 6.89 8.30
N LEU A 138 10.90 5.97 7.93
CA LEU A 138 10.95 4.60 8.45
C LEU A 138 12.20 3.83 8.02
N SER A 139 12.74 4.12 6.83
CA SER A 139 13.98 3.50 6.34
C SER A 139 15.25 3.90 7.12
N THR A 140 15.22 5.02 7.86
CA THR A 140 16.38 5.44 8.68
C THR A 140 16.39 4.82 10.08
N LEU A 141 15.36 4.03 10.43
CA LEU A 141 15.25 3.37 11.73
C LEU A 141 15.73 1.92 11.60
N GLU A 142 16.32 1.38 12.66
CA GLU A 142 16.82 0.00 12.65
C GLU A 142 15.72 -0.99 13.07
N THR A 143 15.16 -0.84 14.28
CA THR A 143 14.20 -1.80 14.85
C THR A 143 12.78 -1.67 14.29
N LYS A 144 12.06 -2.80 14.22
CA LYS A 144 10.66 -2.85 13.75
C LYS A 144 9.72 -2.11 14.69
N GLU A 145 9.94 -2.21 16.01
CA GLU A 145 9.18 -1.47 17.03
C GLU A 145 9.28 0.04 16.84
N ALA A 146 10.50 0.59 16.66
CA ALA A 146 10.69 2.01 16.42
C ALA A 146 10.01 2.47 15.12
N LYS A 147 10.05 1.63 14.06
CA LYS A 147 9.33 1.87 12.80
C LYS A 147 7.82 1.93 13.03
N THR A 148 7.24 0.97 13.76
CA THR A 148 5.80 0.97 14.07
C THR A 148 5.41 2.20 14.88
N THR A 149 6.08 2.50 15.99
CA THR A 149 5.78 3.67 16.83
C THR A 149 5.92 4.99 16.06
N ARG A 150 6.88 5.10 15.14
CA ARG A 150 7.03 6.29 14.29
C ARG A 150 5.93 6.38 13.23
N LEU A 151 5.57 5.26 12.60
CA LEU A 151 4.48 5.20 11.62
C LEU A 151 3.17 5.72 12.25
N LEU A 152 2.84 5.25 13.45
CA LEU A 152 1.64 5.69 14.18
C LEU A 152 1.60 7.22 14.38
N GLY A 153 2.68 7.81 14.89
CA GLY A 153 2.75 9.27 15.14
C GLY A 153 2.67 10.13 13.87
N GLU A 154 3.27 9.68 12.76
CA GLU A 154 3.15 10.36 11.47
C GLU A 154 1.72 10.26 10.90
N LEU A 155 1.04 9.11 11.04
CA LEU A 155 -0.35 8.94 10.58
C LEU A 155 -1.34 9.76 11.41
N VAL A 156 -1.14 9.89 12.73
CA VAL A 156 -1.89 10.85 13.56
C VAL A 156 -1.74 12.28 13.03
N THR A 157 -0.51 12.68 12.71
CA THR A 157 -0.21 14.01 12.14
C THR A 157 -0.87 14.19 10.76
N LEU A 158 -0.92 13.15 9.93
CA LEU A 158 -1.59 13.16 8.63
C LEU A 158 -3.10 13.42 8.80
N ASN A 159 -3.76 12.70 9.72
CA ASN A 159 -5.19 12.85 10.01
C ASN A 159 -5.61 14.27 10.44
N LEU A 160 -4.71 15.09 10.97
CA LEU A 160 -5.01 16.50 11.28
C LEU A 160 -5.44 17.30 10.04
N ASN A 161 -5.04 16.84 8.85
CA ASN A 161 -5.24 17.50 7.55
C ASN A 161 -6.33 16.81 6.71
N LEU A 162 -7.07 15.84 7.27
CA LEU A 162 -8.18 15.12 6.65
C LEU A 162 -9.52 15.48 7.35
N PRO A 163 -10.69 15.35 6.68
CA PRO A 163 -10.88 15.00 5.27
C PRO A 163 -10.35 16.05 4.29
N ALA A 164 -9.98 15.62 3.08
CA ALA A 164 -9.50 16.50 2.01
C ALA A 164 -9.88 15.98 0.61
N ARG A 165 -9.68 16.82 -0.42
CA ARG A 165 -9.87 16.42 -1.83
C ARG A 165 -8.66 15.62 -2.34
N VAL A 166 -8.45 14.46 -1.75
CA VAL A 166 -7.36 13.50 -2.02
C VAL A 166 -7.95 12.09 -2.08
N TRP A 167 -7.33 11.20 -2.85
CA TRP A 167 -7.86 9.86 -3.15
C TRP A 167 -6.74 8.81 -3.22
N LEU A 168 -7.11 7.52 -3.35
CA LEU A 168 -6.17 6.44 -3.62
C LEU A 168 -6.20 6.03 -5.10
N PRO A 169 -5.25 6.48 -5.94
CA PRO A 169 -5.18 6.16 -7.37
C PRO A 169 -4.89 4.67 -7.74
N LEU A 170 -5.14 3.73 -6.83
CA LEU A 170 -5.22 2.28 -7.11
C LEU A 170 -6.68 1.79 -7.32
N HIS A 171 -7.67 2.49 -6.75
CA HIS A 171 -9.07 2.08 -6.80
C HIS A 171 -9.83 2.82 -7.90
N ASN A 172 -10.78 2.13 -8.54
CA ASN A 172 -11.50 2.65 -9.70
C ASN A 172 -12.72 3.51 -9.30
N THR A 173 -13.19 3.39 -8.05
CA THR A 173 -14.29 4.19 -7.51
C THR A 173 -13.81 5.60 -7.21
N ALA A 174 -14.59 6.60 -7.60
CA ALA A 174 -14.33 7.98 -7.20
C ALA A 174 -14.65 8.12 -5.70
N HIS A 175 -13.72 8.67 -4.93
CA HIS A 175 -13.85 8.80 -3.48
C HIS A 175 -12.99 9.95 -2.94
N HIS A 176 -13.29 10.41 -1.73
CA HIS A 176 -12.41 11.29 -0.94
C HIS A 176 -11.97 10.57 0.34
N ILE A 177 -10.70 10.75 0.72
CA ILE A 177 -10.17 10.19 1.97
C ILE A 177 -10.65 11.03 3.16
N VAL A 178 -11.24 10.37 4.16
CA VAL A 178 -11.77 11.01 5.38
C VAL A 178 -10.91 10.77 6.61
N ARG A 179 -10.26 9.60 6.73
CA ARG A 179 -9.43 9.20 7.87
C ARG A 179 -8.49 8.04 7.51
N ILE A 180 -7.37 7.91 8.22
CA ILE A 180 -6.46 6.76 8.15
C ILE A 180 -6.28 6.25 9.59
N PRO A 181 -6.96 5.18 10.05
CA PRO A 181 -6.81 4.64 11.40
C PRO A 181 -5.36 4.19 11.67
N PRO A 182 -4.58 4.92 12.51
CA PRO A 182 -3.16 4.61 12.71
C PRO A 182 -2.96 3.22 13.29
N GLN A 183 -3.78 2.83 14.27
CA GLN A 183 -3.70 1.55 14.98
C GLN A 183 -3.90 0.31 14.10
N ALA A 184 -4.44 0.47 12.88
CA ALA A 184 -4.58 -0.62 11.92
C ALA A 184 -3.34 -0.78 11.03
N ALA A 185 -2.47 0.23 10.94
CA ALA A 185 -1.30 0.21 10.07
C ALA A 185 -0.18 -0.70 10.61
N ALA A 186 0.59 -1.32 9.72
CA ALA A 186 1.68 -2.21 10.09
C ALA A 186 2.90 -2.06 9.18
N VAL A 187 4.10 -2.19 9.75
CA VAL A 187 5.36 -2.23 8.99
C VAL A 187 5.63 -3.67 8.57
N LEU A 188 5.77 -3.88 7.26
CA LEU A 188 5.99 -5.20 6.67
C LEU A 188 7.46 -5.62 6.81
N ASN A 189 7.72 -6.92 6.83
CA ASN A 189 9.08 -7.44 6.92
C ASN A 189 9.84 -7.23 5.60
N SER A 190 10.96 -6.51 5.64
CA SER A 190 11.92 -6.38 4.54
C SER A 190 13.29 -6.03 5.11
N LYS A 191 14.37 -6.40 4.40
CA LYS A 191 15.75 -6.12 4.83
C LYS A 191 16.00 -4.63 5.11
N ASP A 192 15.88 -3.80 4.08
CA ASP A 192 16.51 -2.47 4.07
C ASP A 192 15.54 -1.29 3.91
N LYS A 193 14.27 -1.53 3.52
CA LYS A 193 13.40 -0.48 2.93
C LYS A 193 12.05 -0.25 3.61
N ALA A 194 11.70 -1.08 4.59
CA ALA A 194 10.53 -0.93 5.47
C ALA A 194 9.22 -0.49 4.76
N PRO A 195 8.72 -1.25 3.76
CA PRO A 195 7.39 -1.01 3.23
C PRO A 195 6.36 -1.21 4.34
N TYR A 196 5.25 -0.48 4.27
CA TYR A 196 4.22 -0.50 5.30
C TYR A 196 2.83 -0.51 4.68
N ILE A 197 1.90 -1.21 5.33
CA ILE A 197 0.48 -1.25 4.94
C ILE A 197 -0.30 -0.24 5.78
N ILE A 198 -1.20 0.50 5.11
CA ILE A 198 -2.20 1.36 5.75
C ILE A 198 -3.59 0.97 5.28
N TYR A 199 -4.55 1.21 6.16
CA TYR A 199 -5.98 1.11 5.88
C TYR A 199 -6.53 2.53 5.87
N VAL A 200 -7.36 2.84 4.88
CA VAL A 200 -7.77 4.22 4.55
C VAL A 200 -9.28 4.26 4.46
N GLU A 201 -9.91 5.03 5.33
CA GLU A 201 -11.34 5.27 5.30
C GLU A 201 -11.65 6.32 4.24
N VAL A 202 -12.58 5.97 3.35
CA VAL A 202 -12.99 6.82 2.24
C VAL A 202 -14.50 6.93 2.16
N VAL A 203 -14.95 8.00 1.52
CA VAL A 203 -16.36 8.17 1.17
C VAL A 203 -16.47 8.21 -0.35
N GLU A 204 -17.25 7.28 -0.92
CA GLU A 204 -17.54 7.21 -2.35
C GLU A 204 -18.34 8.43 -2.80
N VAL A 205 -17.97 8.99 -3.96
CA VAL A 205 -18.57 10.18 -4.57
C VAL A 205 -18.78 9.96 -6.07
N GLU A 206 -19.67 10.72 -6.71
CA GLU A 206 -19.86 10.62 -8.17
C GLU A 206 -18.63 11.07 -8.97
N ASP A 207 -17.98 12.15 -8.53
CA ASP A 207 -16.84 12.74 -9.23
C ASP A 207 -15.89 13.48 -8.27
N ILE A 208 -14.60 13.15 -8.37
CA ILE A 208 -13.55 13.61 -7.45
C ILE A 208 -13.40 15.15 -7.46
N TYR A 209 -13.75 15.82 -8.55
CA TYR A 209 -13.51 17.25 -8.76
C TYR A 209 -14.72 18.15 -8.53
N THR A 210 -15.94 17.63 -8.61
CA THR A 210 -17.20 18.39 -8.53
C THR A 210 -18.06 18.03 -7.31
N SER A 211 -17.84 16.87 -6.67
CA SER A 211 -18.46 16.59 -5.36
C SER A 211 -17.82 17.47 -4.26
N PRO A 212 -18.58 17.93 -3.25
CA PRO A 212 -18.01 18.61 -2.09
C PRO A 212 -17.14 17.65 -1.26
N VAL A 213 -16.20 18.20 -0.49
CA VAL A 213 -15.46 17.44 0.52
C VAL A 213 -16.28 17.49 1.80
N LEU A 214 -16.43 16.36 2.50
CA LEU A 214 -17.10 16.34 3.79
C LEU A 214 -16.43 17.29 4.79
N ALA A 215 -17.24 18.10 5.46
CA ALA A 215 -16.77 18.87 6.59
C ALA A 215 -16.21 17.90 7.66
N ARG A 216 -15.01 18.20 8.17
CA ARG A 216 -14.41 17.44 9.27
C ARG A 216 -15.41 17.34 10.41
N SER A 217 -15.70 16.11 10.84
CA SER A 217 -16.58 15.88 11.99
C SER A 217 -15.95 16.52 13.23
N MET A 218 -16.48 17.67 13.63
CA MET A 218 -16.29 18.18 14.99
C MET A 218 -17.29 17.43 15.85
N ASN A 219 -16.83 16.77 16.92
CA ASN A 219 -17.67 16.16 17.95
C ASN A 219 -18.52 17.25 18.61
N SER A 220 -19.68 17.54 18.00
CA SER A 220 -20.52 18.66 18.37
C SER A 220 -21.97 18.35 18.05
N LEU A 221 -22.57 17.56 18.96
CA LEU A 221 -23.85 17.92 19.55
C LEU A 221 -24.03 17.11 20.85
N ARG A 222 -23.85 17.80 21.98
CA ARG A 222 -24.45 17.34 23.25
C ARG A 222 -25.94 17.25 23.02
N HIS A 223 -26.49 16.04 22.98
CA HIS A 223 -27.94 15.84 23.00
C HIS A 223 -28.50 16.27 24.35
N THR A 224 -28.77 17.57 24.52
CA THR A 224 -29.72 18.04 25.53
C THR A 224 -31.11 17.64 25.05
N LYS A 225 -31.53 16.41 25.41
CA LYS A 225 -32.92 16.00 25.30
C LYS A 225 -33.77 16.94 26.13
N SER A 226 -34.53 17.81 25.47
CA SER A 226 -35.66 18.50 26.06
C SER A 226 -36.87 17.59 25.87
N GLU A 227 -37.28 16.87 26.91
CA GLU A 227 -38.51 16.08 26.89
C GLU A 227 -39.68 16.92 27.42
N GLU A 228 -40.72 17.07 26.59
CA GLU A 228 -42.03 17.56 27.02
C GLU A 228 -42.91 16.41 27.54
N ASN A 229 -43.85 16.76 28.43
CA ASN A 229 -45.03 15.99 28.87
C ASN A 229 -44.91 14.93 29.99
N LEU A 230 -45.07 15.43 31.22
CA LEU A 230 -46.19 15.10 32.14
C LEU A 230 -46.57 13.61 32.36
N THR A 231 -46.35 13.08 33.57
CA THR A 231 -47.42 12.85 34.59
C THR A 231 -46.90 12.32 35.95
N ALA A 232 -47.71 12.54 37.00
CA ALA A 232 -47.50 12.29 38.44
C ALA A 232 -46.86 10.92 38.85
N THR A 233 -46.12 10.80 39.96
CA THR A 233 -46.64 10.75 41.37
C THR A 233 -45.48 10.80 42.39
N ALA A 234 -45.76 11.02 43.69
CA ALA A 234 -44.80 11.43 44.73
C ALA A 234 -44.22 10.35 45.68
N ASN A 235 -43.17 10.75 46.43
CA ASN A 235 -42.51 10.10 47.59
C ASN A 235 -41.64 8.85 47.27
N ASN A 236 -40.53 8.52 47.97
CA ASN A 236 -39.99 9.02 49.26
C ASN A 236 -38.43 8.86 49.37
N TYR A 237 -37.82 9.50 50.38
CA TYR A 237 -36.38 9.52 50.76
C TYR A 237 -35.56 8.20 50.74
N ASN A 238 -34.28 8.23 50.28
CA ASN A 238 -33.07 8.31 51.15
C ASN A 238 -31.70 8.20 50.41
N HIS A 239 -30.63 8.66 51.09
CA HIS A 239 -29.20 8.68 50.70
C HIS A 239 -28.54 7.30 50.44
N ALA A 240 -27.58 7.26 49.50
CA ALA A 240 -26.18 6.85 49.73
C ALA A 240 -25.30 7.11 48.48
N ASP A 241 -23.99 7.39 48.66
CA ASP A 241 -23.02 7.64 47.58
C ASP A 241 -22.73 6.41 46.70
N SER A 242 -22.53 6.65 45.40
CA SER A 242 -21.70 5.84 44.50
C SER A 242 -21.33 6.69 43.28
N GLU A 243 -20.22 7.43 43.34
CA GLU A 243 -19.62 8.00 42.12
C GLU A 243 -19.01 6.86 41.31
N ASP A 244 -19.65 6.46 40.22
CA ASP A 244 -18.99 5.63 39.22
C ASP A 244 -19.61 5.74 37.81
N SER A 245 -18.73 5.60 36.82
CA SER A 245 -18.98 5.28 35.41
C SER A 245 -19.35 6.38 34.37
N ILE A 246 -18.60 6.31 33.25
CA ILE A 246 -18.88 6.80 31.88
C ILE A 246 -18.46 8.26 31.56
N GLU A 247 -17.14 8.49 31.60
CA GLU A 247 -16.48 9.29 30.56
C GLU A 247 -16.06 8.35 29.42
N CYS A 248 -16.51 8.62 28.19
CA CYS A 248 -16.19 7.80 27.02
C CYS A 248 -15.58 8.64 25.89
N TRP A 249 -14.28 8.88 26.03
CA TRP A 249 -13.34 9.18 24.94
C TRP A 249 -12.06 8.38 25.23
N SER A 250 -11.40 7.84 24.20
CA SER A 250 -10.15 7.09 24.36
C SER A 250 -9.03 8.03 24.80
N GLN A 251 -8.75 8.07 26.11
CA GLN A 251 -7.66 8.85 26.74
C GLN A 251 -6.32 8.72 25.98
N GLU A 252 -6.08 7.53 25.44
CA GLU A 252 -4.87 7.12 24.71
C GLU A 252 -4.58 7.98 23.47
N ASP A 253 -5.60 8.40 22.69
CA ASP A 253 -5.40 9.17 21.46
C ASP A 253 -4.98 10.63 21.75
N ASP A 254 -5.54 11.24 22.81
CA ASP A 254 -5.18 12.58 23.27
C ASP A 254 -3.83 12.58 23.99
N ASP A 255 -3.52 11.57 24.80
CA ASP A 255 -2.23 11.45 25.49
C ASP A 255 -1.07 11.26 24.51
N ILE A 256 -1.22 10.40 23.49
CA ILE A 256 -0.21 10.21 22.43
C ILE A 256 -0.01 11.52 21.64
N SER A 257 -1.10 12.22 21.30
CA SER A 257 -1.06 13.49 20.58
C SER A 257 -0.36 14.59 21.39
N GLN A 258 -0.66 14.68 22.69
CA GLN A 258 -0.01 15.65 23.59
C GLN A 258 1.46 15.29 23.83
N GLN A 259 1.81 14.01 24.01
CA GLN A 259 3.19 13.56 24.22
C GLN A 259 4.10 13.88 23.02
N TYR A 260 3.61 13.71 21.78
CA TYR A 260 4.34 14.10 20.57
C TYR A 260 4.50 15.62 20.42
N LEU A 261 3.47 16.41 20.78
CA LEU A 261 3.57 17.87 20.81
C LEU A 261 4.58 18.36 21.87
N GLN A 262 4.68 17.67 23.01
CA GLN A 262 5.66 17.94 24.06
C GLN A 262 7.10 17.68 23.57
N LEU A 263 7.33 16.52 22.90
CA LEU A 263 8.63 16.11 22.33
C LEU A 263 9.15 17.06 21.25
N ARG A 264 8.26 17.70 20.48
CA ARG A 264 8.66 18.72 19.50
C ARG A 264 9.10 20.04 20.16
N LYS A 265 8.69 20.29 21.40
CA LYS A 265 8.96 21.52 22.15
C LYS A 265 10.25 21.46 22.96
N THR A 266 10.68 20.26 23.38
CA THR A 266 11.93 20.06 24.13
C THR A 266 13.20 20.12 23.27
N ASN A 267 13.12 19.84 21.96
CA ASN A 267 14.25 19.85 21.04
C ASN A 267 14.79 21.25 20.64
N ILE A 268 14.39 22.32 21.34
CA ILE A 268 14.85 23.71 21.08
C ILE A 268 15.64 24.29 22.27
N GLU A 269 15.63 23.66 23.45
CA GLU A 269 16.30 24.20 24.65
C GLU A 269 17.19 23.20 25.41
N ARG A 270 18.49 23.56 25.47
CA ARG A 270 19.51 23.27 26.51
C ARG A 270 20.46 22.08 26.32
N ASP A 271 21.66 22.44 25.85
CA ASP A 271 22.91 21.99 26.49
C ASP A 271 22.95 22.45 27.97
N THR A 272 23.32 21.56 28.92
CA THR A 272 24.35 21.79 29.99
C THR A 272 24.44 20.63 31.01
N ILE A 273 25.57 19.90 30.99
CA ILE A 273 26.42 19.45 32.12
C ILE A 273 25.80 18.72 33.36
N SER A 274 26.13 17.41 33.51
CA SER A 274 26.71 16.68 34.70
C SER A 274 26.43 15.17 34.53
N GLN A 275 27.36 14.21 34.45
CA GLN A 275 28.50 13.76 35.29
C GLN A 275 28.14 13.04 36.62
N LEU A 276 28.86 11.90 36.86
CA LEU A 276 28.92 11.02 38.04
C LEU A 276 27.77 10.00 38.26
N SER A 277 27.96 8.79 38.80
CA SER A 277 29.10 7.82 38.80
C SER A 277 28.74 6.50 39.55
N GLN A 278 29.54 5.45 39.33
CA GLN A 278 29.79 4.25 40.19
C GLN A 278 28.97 2.94 40.06
N GLU A 279 29.70 1.85 40.35
CA GLU A 279 29.42 0.42 40.13
C GLU A 279 29.05 -0.30 41.46
N SER A 280 28.57 -1.55 41.40
CA SER A 280 29.35 -2.75 41.87
C SER A 280 28.54 -3.92 42.49
N SER A 281 28.98 -5.14 42.15
CA SER A 281 28.99 -6.39 42.96
C SER A 281 27.79 -7.36 43.01
N ASP A 282 28.19 -8.63 43.20
CA ASP A 282 27.51 -9.92 43.01
C ASP A 282 27.50 -10.74 44.32
N SER A 283 26.56 -11.69 44.50
CA SER A 283 26.57 -12.74 45.54
C SER A 283 25.50 -13.83 45.32
N ARG A 284 25.84 -15.10 45.61
CA ARG A 284 25.07 -16.34 45.36
C ARG A 284 24.31 -16.86 46.59
N GLU A 285 23.31 -17.76 46.39
CA GLU A 285 23.07 -19.05 47.10
C GLU A 285 21.79 -19.79 46.52
N PRO A 286 21.52 -21.10 46.79
CA PRO A 286 21.01 -22.00 45.74
C PRO A 286 19.64 -22.74 45.90
N SER A 287 19.12 -23.17 44.73
CA SER A 287 18.36 -24.40 44.41
C SER A 287 17.22 -24.95 45.29
N VAL A 288 15.97 -24.74 44.85
CA VAL A 288 14.82 -25.68 44.97
C VAL A 288 13.93 -25.54 43.69
N PHE A 289 12.96 -26.45 43.46
CA PHE A 289 11.94 -26.46 42.37
C PHE A 289 12.23 -27.19 41.04
N ALA A 290 12.79 -28.40 41.11
CA ALA A 290 12.78 -29.35 39.98
C ALA A 290 11.38 -29.97 39.66
N ALA A 291 10.31 -29.58 40.36
CA ALA A 291 8.98 -30.21 40.27
C ALA A 291 7.94 -29.43 39.44
N LEU A 292 8.02 -28.09 39.37
CA LEU A 292 7.13 -27.30 38.49
C LEU A 292 7.46 -27.52 37.01
N ASP A 293 8.75 -27.65 36.69
CA ASP A 293 9.21 -27.61 35.30
C ASP A 293 8.86 -28.89 34.52
N ILE A 294 8.72 -30.03 35.20
CA ILE A 294 8.21 -31.27 34.60
C ILE A 294 6.72 -31.14 34.26
N ARG A 295 5.93 -30.49 35.13
CA ARG A 295 4.49 -30.28 34.91
C ARG A 295 4.24 -29.27 33.79
N ARG A 296 5.10 -28.26 33.66
CA ARG A 296 5.11 -27.32 32.52
C ARG A 296 5.40 -28.04 31.19
N ARG A 297 6.45 -28.85 31.13
CA ARG A 297 6.82 -29.61 29.91
C ARG A 297 5.75 -30.64 29.48
N LEU A 298 5.04 -31.24 30.44
CA LEU A 298 3.91 -32.14 30.15
C LEU A 298 2.65 -31.40 29.67
N SER A 299 2.40 -30.16 30.10
CA SER A 299 1.38 -29.30 29.47
C SER A 299 1.80 -28.76 28.11
N GLU A 300 3.10 -28.49 27.89
CA GLU A 300 3.64 -28.10 26.58
C GLU A 300 3.51 -29.23 25.54
N SER A 301 3.38 -30.49 25.98
CA SER A 301 3.19 -31.67 25.11
C SER A 301 1.81 -31.77 24.45
N PHE A 302 0.83 -30.98 24.92
CA PHE A 302 -0.51 -30.86 24.32
C PHE A 302 -0.76 -29.41 23.91
N HIS A 303 0.00 -28.92 22.93
CA HIS A 303 -0.33 -27.67 22.26
C HIS A 303 -1.42 -27.91 21.23
N ASP A 304 -2.64 -27.45 21.53
CA ASP A 304 -3.53 -26.98 20.46
C ASP A 304 -2.76 -25.92 19.64
N PRO A 305 -2.89 -25.93 18.30
CA PRO A 305 -2.20 -24.98 17.44
C PRO A 305 -2.58 -23.56 17.82
N ARG A 306 -1.58 -22.76 18.22
CA ARG A 306 -1.83 -21.38 18.67
C ARG A 306 -2.52 -20.61 17.54
N PRO A 307 -3.65 -19.93 17.80
CA PRO A 307 -4.19 -18.99 16.82
C PRO A 307 -3.14 -17.92 16.49
N PHE A 308 -3.28 -17.26 15.33
CA PHE A 308 -2.36 -16.21 14.87
C PHE A 308 -2.57 -14.90 15.67
N THR A 309 -2.43 -14.96 16.98
CA THR A 309 -2.53 -13.82 17.90
C THR A 309 -1.21 -13.09 17.94
N HIS A 310 -1.21 -11.83 17.47
CA HIS A 310 -0.22 -10.77 17.70
C HIS A 310 1.19 -11.25 18.08
N ASP A 311 1.96 -11.79 17.12
CA ASP A 311 3.40 -11.99 17.29
C ASP A 311 4.06 -10.60 17.41
N PRO A 312 4.74 -10.27 18.53
CA PRO A 312 5.45 -9.00 18.67
C PRO A 312 6.52 -8.80 17.58
N GLU A 313 7.10 -9.89 17.07
CA GLU A 313 8.07 -9.86 15.97
C GLU A 313 7.39 -9.66 14.60
N ASP A 314 6.12 -10.06 14.45
CA ASP A 314 5.38 -9.88 13.20
C ASP A 314 3.90 -9.47 13.31
N PRO A 315 3.62 -8.22 13.71
CA PRO A 315 2.26 -7.65 13.64
C PRO A 315 1.68 -7.63 12.22
N SER A 316 2.51 -7.69 11.16
CA SER A 316 2.00 -7.71 9.78
C SER A 316 1.33 -9.02 9.39
N ALA A 317 1.74 -10.15 9.99
CA ALA A 317 1.09 -11.45 9.82
C ALA A 317 -0.35 -11.42 10.36
N ALA A 318 -0.52 -10.92 11.59
CA ALA A 318 -1.82 -10.77 12.23
C ALA A 318 -2.71 -9.77 11.46
N ALA A 319 -2.13 -8.66 10.99
CA ALA A 319 -2.86 -7.66 10.21
C ALA A 319 -3.39 -8.20 8.87
N LEU A 320 -2.71 -9.16 8.22
CA LEU A 320 -3.14 -9.73 6.93
C LEU A 320 -3.98 -11.02 7.06
N LYS A 321 -3.84 -11.79 8.16
CA LYS A 321 -4.69 -12.97 8.42
C LYS A 321 -6.09 -12.60 8.95
N GLU A 322 -6.24 -11.51 9.70
CA GLU A 322 -7.58 -11.06 10.16
C GLU A 322 -8.53 -10.94 8.95
N PRO A 323 -9.68 -11.66 8.94
CA PRO A 323 -10.63 -11.62 7.84
C PRO A 323 -11.03 -10.17 7.52
N TRP A 324 -10.96 -9.81 6.24
CA TRP A 324 -11.20 -8.44 5.79
C TRP A 324 -12.54 -7.89 6.30
N GLU A 325 -13.60 -8.69 6.25
CA GLU A 325 -14.95 -8.30 6.68
C GLU A 325 -15.01 -7.98 8.18
N GLU A 326 -14.28 -8.72 9.02
CA GLU A 326 -14.19 -8.45 10.46
C GLU A 326 -13.39 -7.18 10.74
N LYS A 327 -12.28 -6.97 10.00
CA LYS A 327 -11.46 -5.76 10.10
C LYS A 327 -12.25 -4.52 9.65
N GLU A 328 -12.94 -4.61 8.52
CA GLU A 328 -13.77 -3.54 7.96
C GLU A 328 -14.89 -3.17 8.94
N ARG A 329 -15.63 -4.16 9.47
CA ARG A 329 -16.65 -3.94 10.51
C ARG A 329 -16.08 -3.30 11.77
N ARG A 330 -14.96 -3.80 12.30
CA ARG A 330 -14.30 -3.28 13.53
C ARG A 330 -13.83 -1.84 13.37
N ILE A 331 -13.32 -1.47 12.19
CA ILE A 331 -12.93 -0.09 11.88
C ILE A 331 -14.17 0.79 11.63
N GLN A 332 -15.23 0.26 11.02
CA GLN A 332 -16.49 0.98 10.81
C GLN A 332 -17.17 1.32 12.14
N GLU A 333 -17.29 0.36 13.05
CA GLU A 333 -17.89 0.50 14.39
C GLU A 333 -17.15 1.55 15.26
N SER A 334 -15.83 1.70 15.06
CA SER A 334 -14.98 2.67 15.75
C SER A 334 -14.73 3.97 14.97
N SER A 335 -15.33 4.14 13.79
CA SER A 335 -15.10 5.29 12.91
C SER A 335 -16.12 6.42 13.16
N PRO A 336 -15.67 7.68 13.29
CA PRO A 336 -16.54 8.87 13.25
C PRO A 336 -17.28 9.07 11.92
N TYR A 337 -16.96 8.30 10.87
CA TYR A 337 -17.57 8.35 9.53
C TYR A 337 -18.28 7.04 9.15
N GLY A 338 -18.19 5.98 9.97
CA GLY A 338 -18.69 4.64 9.65
C GLY A 338 -20.21 4.53 9.48
N TYR A 339 -20.96 5.53 9.95
CA TYR A 339 -22.43 5.63 9.78
C TYR A 339 -22.86 6.01 8.35
N LEU A 340 -21.93 6.48 7.49
CA LEU A 340 -22.23 6.89 6.13
C LEU A 340 -22.39 5.67 5.21
N THR A 341 -23.46 5.61 4.42
CA THR A 341 -23.72 4.49 3.49
C THR A 341 -22.70 4.39 2.34
N SER A 342 -22.07 5.51 2.01
CA SER A 342 -20.96 5.62 1.05
C SER A 342 -19.57 5.45 1.68
N TRP A 343 -19.48 5.15 2.99
CA TRP A 343 -18.20 4.81 3.62
C TRP A 343 -17.69 3.45 3.11
N ARG A 344 -16.37 3.37 2.88
CA ARG A 344 -15.64 2.14 2.56
C ARG A 344 -14.30 2.14 3.26
N LEU A 345 -13.80 0.95 3.58
CA LEU A 345 -12.39 0.78 3.90
C LEU A 345 -11.60 0.42 2.64
N LEU A 346 -10.48 1.09 2.40
CA LEU A 346 -9.48 0.72 1.39
C LEU A 346 -8.17 0.32 2.08
N SER A 347 -7.27 -0.34 1.36
CA SER A 347 -5.95 -0.72 1.87
C SER A 347 -4.87 -0.57 0.81
N VAL A 348 -3.68 -0.17 1.23
CA VAL A 348 -2.55 0.08 0.33
C VAL A 348 -1.22 -0.18 1.04
N ILE A 349 -0.30 -0.82 0.34
CA ILE A 349 1.11 -0.94 0.74
C ILE A 349 1.89 0.20 0.09
N VAL A 350 2.58 0.99 0.90
CA VAL A 350 3.50 2.04 0.46
C VAL A 350 4.92 1.46 0.45
N LYS A 351 5.55 1.39 -0.73
CA LYS A 351 6.91 0.85 -0.90
C LYS A 351 7.85 1.98 -1.36
N CYS A 352 8.84 2.30 -0.53
CA CYS A 352 9.78 3.41 -0.72
C CYS A 352 11.21 2.88 -0.88
N GLY A 353 12.02 3.54 -1.71
CA GLY A 353 13.36 3.09 -2.08
C GLY A 353 13.41 2.03 -3.19
N ASP A 354 12.27 1.60 -3.74
CA ASP A 354 12.19 0.55 -4.77
C ASP A 354 11.59 1.04 -6.09
N ASP A 355 12.11 0.49 -7.19
CA ASP A 355 11.62 0.75 -8.55
C ASP A 355 10.53 -0.27 -8.92
N LEU A 356 9.26 0.11 -8.72
CA LEU A 356 8.13 -0.77 -8.99
C LEU A 356 7.82 -0.97 -10.49
N ARG A 357 8.59 -0.40 -11.42
CA ARG A 357 8.34 -0.55 -12.87
C ARG A 357 8.49 -1.98 -13.37
N GLN A 358 9.36 -2.78 -12.74
CA GLN A 358 9.47 -4.23 -13.02
C GLN A 358 8.25 -4.99 -12.49
N GLU A 359 7.78 -4.63 -11.29
CA GLU A 359 6.62 -5.24 -10.66
C GLU A 359 5.32 -4.89 -11.41
N LEU A 360 5.22 -3.66 -11.95
CA LEU A 360 4.16 -3.24 -12.88
C LEU A 360 4.17 -4.06 -14.18
N LEU A 361 5.34 -4.28 -14.80
CA LEU A 361 5.46 -5.14 -15.98
C LEU A 361 5.01 -6.58 -15.68
N ALA A 362 5.39 -7.11 -14.51
CA ALA A 362 4.91 -8.43 -14.08
C ALA A 362 3.38 -8.44 -13.90
N SER A 363 2.79 -7.48 -13.18
CA SER A 363 1.33 -7.37 -13.01
C SER A 363 0.56 -7.30 -14.34
N GLN A 364 1.09 -6.57 -15.32
CA GLN A 364 0.54 -6.53 -16.68
C GLN A 364 0.65 -7.87 -17.41
N LEU A 365 1.77 -8.59 -17.27
CA LEU A 365 1.96 -9.93 -17.83
C LEU A 365 1.03 -10.97 -17.17
N LEU A 366 0.87 -10.93 -15.85
CA LEU A 366 -0.07 -11.76 -15.09
C LEU A 366 -1.51 -11.52 -15.58
N THR A 367 -1.93 -10.26 -15.67
CA THR A 367 -3.26 -9.88 -16.18
C THR A 367 -3.48 -10.36 -17.62
N MET A 368 -2.44 -10.34 -18.46
CA MET A 368 -2.53 -10.84 -19.83
C MET A 368 -2.64 -12.37 -19.90
N LEU A 369 -1.84 -13.10 -19.12
CA LEU A 369 -1.88 -14.56 -19.06
C LEU A 369 -3.22 -15.06 -18.50
N GLN A 370 -3.73 -14.44 -17.44
CA GLN A 370 -5.06 -14.71 -16.90
C GLN A 370 -6.13 -14.62 -18.00
N ARG A 371 -6.20 -13.48 -18.72
CA ARG A 371 -7.14 -13.29 -19.83
C ARG A 371 -6.97 -14.30 -20.97
N ILE A 372 -5.75 -14.75 -21.24
CA ILE A 372 -5.48 -15.79 -22.25
C ILE A 372 -6.08 -17.13 -21.80
N TRP A 373 -5.88 -17.51 -20.54
CA TRP A 373 -6.41 -18.76 -19.99
C TRP A 373 -7.93 -18.74 -19.84
N GLU A 374 -8.53 -17.61 -19.47
CA GLU A 374 -9.98 -17.37 -19.50
C GLU A 374 -10.56 -17.54 -20.92
N LEU A 375 -9.93 -16.94 -21.93
CA LEU A 375 -10.36 -17.04 -23.33
C LEU A 375 -10.27 -18.48 -23.89
N GLU A 376 -9.18 -19.19 -23.57
CA GLU A 376 -8.95 -20.58 -23.98
C GLU A 376 -9.67 -21.61 -23.07
N ARG A 377 -10.40 -21.14 -22.04
CA ARG A 377 -11.12 -21.94 -21.03
C ARG A 377 -10.23 -22.94 -20.27
N VAL A 378 -8.97 -22.59 -20.07
CA VAL A 378 -8.06 -23.35 -19.20
C VAL A 378 -8.29 -22.89 -17.76
N PRO A 379 -8.66 -23.76 -16.81
CA PRO A 379 -8.99 -23.36 -15.44
C PRO A 379 -7.72 -23.18 -14.60
N LEU A 380 -6.85 -22.28 -15.05
CA LEU A 380 -5.68 -21.79 -14.31
C LEU A 380 -6.05 -20.52 -13.57
N TRP A 381 -5.59 -20.41 -12.32
CA TRP A 381 -5.96 -19.30 -11.45
C TRP A 381 -4.76 -18.41 -11.15
N VAL A 382 -4.93 -17.09 -11.24
CA VAL A 382 -3.90 -16.10 -10.93
C VAL A 382 -4.56 -14.91 -10.24
N ARG A 383 -3.87 -14.32 -9.26
CA ARG A 383 -4.22 -13.01 -8.71
C ARG A 383 -3.19 -11.96 -9.14
N PRO A 384 -3.42 -11.23 -10.25
CA PRO A 384 -2.71 -9.97 -10.48
C PRO A 384 -3.16 -8.96 -9.43
N TYR A 385 -2.19 -8.24 -8.84
CA TYR A 385 -2.42 -7.14 -7.93
C TYR A 385 -1.95 -5.83 -8.58
N LYS A 386 -2.65 -4.73 -8.31
CA LYS A 386 -2.35 -3.44 -8.95
C LYS A 386 -1.08 -2.81 -8.39
N ILE A 387 -0.33 -2.19 -9.28
CA ILE A 387 0.89 -1.43 -8.99
C ILE A 387 0.71 -0.01 -9.52
N LEU A 388 0.99 0.98 -8.69
CA LEU A 388 1.12 2.37 -9.11
C LEU A 388 2.56 2.85 -8.91
N VAL A 389 3.25 3.11 -10.02
CA VAL A 389 4.58 3.71 -10.00
C VAL A 389 4.44 5.22 -9.78
N LEU A 390 5.00 5.73 -8.69
CA LEU A 390 4.97 7.17 -8.35
C LEU A 390 6.26 7.88 -8.76
N SER A 391 7.39 7.21 -8.61
CA SER A 391 8.72 7.69 -9.04
C SER A 391 9.60 6.51 -9.47
N SER A 392 10.89 6.77 -9.73
CA SER A 392 11.90 5.72 -9.93
C SER A 392 12.31 4.99 -8.65
N ASP A 393 11.85 5.45 -7.48
CA ASP A 393 12.23 4.98 -6.14
C ASP A 393 11.01 4.85 -5.19
N SER A 394 9.78 4.91 -5.70
CA SER A 394 8.58 4.76 -4.86
C SER A 394 7.35 4.36 -5.66
N GLY A 395 6.42 3.70 -4.98
CA GLY A 395 5.10 3.42 -5.52
C GLY A 395 4.15 2.82 -4.49
N LEU A 396 2.92 2.58 -4.94
CA LEU A 396 1.86 1.94 -4.17
C LEU A 396 1.56 0.56 -4.74
N ILE A 397 1.25 -0.38 -3.85
CA ILE A 397 0.90 -1.76 -4.17
C ILE A 397 -0.44 -2.08 -3.51
N GLU A 398 -1.35 -2.68 -4.27
CA GLU A 398 -2.60 -3.27 -3.73
C GLU A 398 -2.25 -4.52 -2.90
N PRO A 399 -2.53 -4.55 -1.58
CA PRO A 399 -2.30 -5.73 -0.77
C PRO A 399 -3.22 -6.88 -1.17
N VAL A 400 -2.72 -8.10 -1.02
CA VAL A 400 -3.54 -9.30 -1.15
C VAL A 400 -4.09 -9.68 0.22
N LEU A 401 -5.37 -9.35 0.44
CA LEU A 401 -6.08 -9.52 1.71
C LEU A 401 -6.47 -10.99 1.95
N ASN A 402 -6.72 -11.36 3.21
CA ASN A 402 -7.04 -12.72 3.65
C ASN A 402 -5.94 -13.73 3.28
N THR A 403 -4.67 -13.34 3.42
CA THR A 403 -3.51 -14.17 3.08
C THR A 403 -2.46 -14.23 4.17
N VAL A 404 -1.69 -15.32 4.16
CA VAL A 404 -0.49 -15.52 4.98
C VAL A 404 0.63 -16.05 4.10
N SER A 405 1.88 -15.65 4.39
CA SER A 405 3.03 -16.28 3.71
C SER A 405 3.23 -17.71 4.19
N LEU A 406 3.72 -18.59 3.30
CA LEU A 406 4.10 -19.96 3.68
C LEU A 406 5.15 -19.96 4.79
N HIS A 407 6.01 -18.94 4.82
CA HIS A 407 6.96 -18.72 5.91
C HIS A 407 6.27 -18.53 7.27
N GLN A 408 5.26 -17.67 7.34
CA GLN A 408 4.49 -17.42 8.57
C GLN A 408 3.75 -18.68 9.03
N ILE A 409 3.13 -19.43 8.12
CA ILE A 409 2.50 -20.73 8.45
C ILE A 409 3.51 -21.65 9.14
N LYS A 410 4.71 -21.83 8.56
CA LYS A 410 5.76 -22.66 9.16
C LYS A 410 6.30 -22.11 10.49
N LYS A 411 6.42 -20.78 10.64
CA LYS A 411 6.88 -20.15 11.89
C LYS A 411 5.88 -20.37 13.03
N HIS A 412 4.58 -20.19 12.77
CA HIS A 412 3.54 -20.20 13.80
C HIS A 412 2.97 -21.59 14.09
N CYS A 413 2.65 -22.38 13.06
CA CYS A 413 2.00 -23.67 13.23
C CYS A 413 3.00 -24.80 13.52
N GLN A 414 4.24 -24.71 13.02
CA GLN A 414 5.25 -25.78 13.03
C GLN A 414 4.81 -27.10 12.37
N LEU A 415 3.72 -27.06 11.59
CA LEU A 415 3.17 -28.17 10.80
C LEU A 415 3.76 -28.19 9.39
N SER A 416 3.68 -29.35 8.73
CA SER A 416 3.79 -29.43 7.27
C SER A 416 2.63 -28.71 6.59
N LEU A 417 2.79 -28.36 5.30
CA LEU A 417 1.73 -27.67 4.56
C LEU A 417 0.48 -28.54 4.37
N ALA A 418 0.65 -29.87 4.23
CA ALA A 418 -0.46 -30.81 4.12
C ALA A 418 -1.25 -30.96 5.42
N GLU A 419 -0.57 -30.98 6.58
CA GLU A 419 -1.22 -30.96 7.89
C GLU A 419 -1.96 -29.65 8.14
N TYR A 420 -1.36 -28.50 7.78
CA TYR A 420 -2.04 -27.20 7.84
C TYR A 420 -3.31 -27.18 6.97
N PHE A 421 -3.24 -27.70 5.74
CA PHE A 421 -4.40 -27.84 4.86
C PHE A 421 -5.51 -28.70 5.48
N ALA A 422 -5.16 -29.83 6.08
CA ALA A 422 -6.12 -30.72 6.75
C ALA A 422 -6.71 -30.10 8.04
N GLN A 423 -5.98 -29.19 8.69
CA GLN A 423 -6.44 -28.47 9.87
C GLN A 423 -7.39 -27.31 9.51
N GLU A 424 -7.03 -26.48 8.53
CA GLU A 424 -7.77 -25.27 8.15
C GLU A 424 -9.00 -25.59 7.29
N PHE A 425 -8.91 -26.56 6.36
CA PHE A 425 -10.01 -26.95 5.45
C PHE A 425 -10.72 -28.26 5.85
N GLY A 426 -10.32 -28.86 6.97
CA GLY A 426 -10.88 -30.11 7.49
C GLY A 426 -10.34 -31.38 6.80
N PRO A 427 -10.94 -32.56 7.08
CA PRO A 427 -10.38 -33.85 6.67
C PRO A 427 -10.31 -33.99 5.15
N THR A 428 -9.40 -34.84 4.66
CA THR A 428 -9.03 -34.96 3.24
C THR A 428 -10.16 -35.36 2.28
N ASN A 429 -11.29 -35.85 2.82
CA ASN A 429 -12.49 -36.22 2.10
C ASN A 429 -13.62 -35.16 2.18
N SER A 430 -13.39 -34.02 2.84
CA SER A 430 -14.36 -32.93 2.94
C SER A 430 -14.46 -32.15 1.63
N GLU A 431 -15.65 -31.59 1.34
CA GLU A 431 -15.85 -30.72 0.17
C GLU A 431 -14.96 -29.46 0.23
N ALA A 432 -14.75 -28.92 1.44
CA ALA A 432 -13.87 -27.77 1.66
C ALA A 432 -12.41 -28.09 1.34
N PHE A 433 -11.88 -29.23 1.84
CA PHE A 433 -10.52 -29.68 1.55
C PHE A 433 -10.33 -29.97 0.06
N LEU A 434 -11.26 -30.69 -0.57
CA LEU A 434 -11.18 -31.03 -2.00
C LEU A 434 -11.28 -29.78 -2.90
N THR A 435 -12.01 -28.75 -2.46
CA THR A 435 -12.08 -27.46 -3.15
C THR A 435 -10.79 -26.67 -2.96
N ALA A 436 -10.28 -26.54 -1.73
CA ALA A 436 -9.01 -25.89 -1.44
C ALA A 436 -7.82 -26.58 -2.14
N GLN A 437 -7.80 -27.90 -2.20
CA GLN A 437 -6.79 -28.68 -2.93
C GLN A 437 -6.85 -28.42 -4.44
N ARG A 438 -8.06 -28.31 -5.02
CA ARG A 438 -8.23 -27.92 -6.43
C ARG A 438 -7.71 -26.51 -6.68
N ASN A 439 -8.08 -25.55 -5.83
CA ASN A 439 -7.64 -24.16 -5.87
C ASN A 439 -6.11 -24.05 -5.78
N PHE A 440 -5.49 -24.83 -4.88
CA PHE A 440 -4.04 -24.98 -4.75
C PHE A 440 -3.40 -25.50 -6.04
N VAL A 441 -3.94 -26.58 -6.63
CA VAL A 441 -3.42 -27.14 -7.89
C VAL A 441 -3.52 -26.14 -9.06
N GLN A 442 -4.66 -25.47 -9.21
CA GLN A 442 -4.93 -24.53 -10.30
C GLN A 442 -4.05 -23.27 -10.23
N SER A 443 -3.84 -22.75 -9.02
CA SER A 443 -2.95 -21.62 -8.77
C SER A 443 -1.47 -22.01 -8.86
N CYS A 444 -1.07 -23.16 -8.31
CA CYS A 444 0.29 -23.68 -8.41
C CYS A 444 0.71 -23.86 -9.87
N ALA A 445 -0.10 -24.55 -10.69
CA ALA A 445 0.18 -24.73 -12.12
C ALA A 445 0.33 -23.39 -12.86
N ALA A 446 -0.51 -22.40 -12.54
CA ALA A 446 -0.46 -21.08 -13.16
C ALA A 446 0.81 -20.31 -12.81
N TYR A 447 1.19 -20.28 -11.53
CA TYR A 447 2.41 -19.61 -11.08
C TYR A 447 3.69 -20.37 -11.49
N CYS A 448 3.67 -21.70 -11.65
CA CYS A 448 4.74 -22.47 -12.29
C CYS A 448 4.98 -22.01 -13.74
N LEU A 449 3.91 -21.85 -14.53
CA LEU A 449 3.97 -21.33 -15.91
C LEU A 449 4.49 -19.89 -15.97
N ILE A 450 4.01 -19.02 -15.07
CA ILE A 450 4.48 -17.63 -14.96
C ILE A 450 5.98 -17.60 -14.63
N CYS A 451 6.42 -18.36 -13.61
CA CYS A 451 7.83 -18.48 -13.24
C CYS A 451 8.70 -18.94 -14.42
N TYR A 452 8.25 -19.97 -15.16
CA TYR A 452 8.95 -20.47 -16.33
C TYR A 452 9.03 -19.43 -17.46
N LEU A 453 7.89 -18.91 -17.93
CA LEU A 453 7.80 -18.00 -19.07
C LEU A 453 8.45 -16.64 -18.78
N VAL A 454 8.17 -16.04 -17.62
CA VAL A 454 8.65 -14.70 -17.24
C VAL A 454 10.07 -14.75 -16.63
N GLN A 455 10.57 -15.95 -16.28
CA GLN A 455 11.83 -16.14 -15.54
C GLN A 455 11.84 -15.31 -14.24
N VAL A 456 10.81 -15.55 -13.43
CA VAL A 456 10.72 -14.96 -12.08
C VAL A 456 11.78 -15.62 -11.19
N LYS A 457 12.55 -14.79 -10.49
CA LYS A 457 13.62 -15.19 -9.57
C LYS A 457 13.27 -14.80 -8.13
N ASP A 458 14.13 -15.16 -7.18
CA ASP A 458 13.94 -14.92 -5.75
C ASP A 458 12.62 -15.53 -5.23
N ARG A 459 12.43 -16.84 -5.44
CA ARG A 459 11.20 -17.57 -5.06
C ARG A 459 11.38 -18.38 -3.77
N HIS A 460 11.18 -17.72 -2.63
CA HIS A 460 11.24 -18.32 -1.29
C HIS A 460 9.88 -18.30 -0.57
N ASN A 461 9.75 -18.98 0.58
CA ASN A 461 8.49 -19.14 1.32
C ASN A 461 7.86 -17.80 1.79
N GLY A 462 8.65 -16.74 1.95
CA GLY A 462 8.14 -15.38 2.21
C GLY A 462 7.50 -14.68 0.99
N ASN A 463 7.79 -15.10 -0.25
CA ASN A 463 7.28 -14.48 -1.49
C ASN A 463 6.12 -15.30 -2.10
N ILE A 464 5.65 -16.32 -1.39
CA ILE A 464 4.53 -17.16 -1.75
C ILE A 464 3.52 -17.08 -0.61
N LEU A 465 2.35 -16.55 -0.92
CA LEU A 465 1.21 -16.45 -0.02
C LEU A 465 0.25 -17.61 -0.26
N LEU A 466 -0.52 -17.94 0.76
CA LEU A 466 -1.68 -18.82 0.71
C LEU A 466 -2.90 -17.99 1.16
N ASP A 467 -3.99 -18.04 0.40
CA ASP A 467 -5.25 -17.39 0.77
C ASP A 467 -6.20 -18.32 1.56
N SER A 468 -7.29 -17.73 2.07
CA SER A 468 -8.35 -18.45 2.79
C SER A 468 -9.19 -19.42 1.93
N GLU A 469 -8.94 -19.50 0.62
CA GLU A 469 -9.60 -20.42 -0.31
C GLU A 469 -8.65 -21.55 -0.78
N GLY A 470 -7.39 -21.53 -0.36
CA GLY A 470 -6.37 -22.54 -0.71
C GLY A 470 -5.49 -22.18 -1.92
N HIS A 471 -5.63 -20.99 -2.53
CA HIS A 471 -4.80 -20.59 -3.66
C HIS A 471 -3.39 -20.13 -3.22
N LEU A 472 -2.39 -20.52 -4.00
CA LEU A 472 -1.05 -19.93 -3.94
C LEU A 472 -1.02 -18.60 -4.71
N ILE A 473 -0.40 -17.57 -4.12
CA ILE A 473 -0.26 -16.24 -4.73
C ILE A 473 1.21 -15.81 -4.61
N HIS A 474 1.91 -15.70 -5.75
CA HIS A 474 3.29 -15.22 -5.76
C HIS A 474 3.32 -13.69 -5.75
N ILE A 475 4.17 -13.11 -4.90
CA ILE A 475 4.36 -11.64 -4.74
C ILE A 475 5.83 -11.22 -4.98
N ASP A 476 6.09 -9.92 -4.96
CA ASP A 476 7.40 -9.28 -5.14
C ASP A 476 8.13 -9.73 -6.42
N PHE A 477 7.61 -9.29 -7.58
CA PHE A 477 8.22 -9.58 -8.89
C PHE A 477 9.41 -8.66 -9.23
N GLY A 478 10.20 -8.26 -8.23
CA GLY A 478 11.36 -7.36 -8.40
C GLY A 478 12.50 -7.94 -9.25
N PHE A 479 12.55 -9.28 -9.42
CA PHE A 479 13.55 -9.98 -10.21
C PHE A 479 12.88 -10.84 -11.30
N ILE A 480 12.82 -10.30 -12.52
CA ILE A 480 12.23 -10.97 -13.69
C ILE A 480 13.14 -10.93 -14.93
N LEU A 481 12.87 -11.81 -15.89
CA LEU A 481 13.53 -11.92 -17.19
C LEU A 481 15.05 -12.13 -17.09
N SER A 482 15.86 -11.09 -17.32
CA SER A 482 17.33 -11.14 -17.28
C SER A 482 17.93 -10.59 -15.98
N THR A 483 17.10 -10.25 -14.99
CA THR A 483 17.56 -9.76 -13.68
C THR A 483 17.51 -10.88 -12.63
N SER A 484 18.61 -11.02 -11.89
CA SER A 484 18.81 -12.04 -10.85
C SER A 484 19.41 -11.39 -9.59
N PRO A 485 19.00 -11.82 -8.37
CA PRO A 485 19.59 -11.32 -7.15
C PRO A 485 21.09 -11.65 -7.06
N ARG A 486 21.91 -10.58 -6.96
CA ARG A 486 23.36 -10.62 -6.69
C ARG A 486 24.22 -11.49 -7.63
N ASN A 487 23.79 -11.73 -8.87
CA ASN A 487 24.50 -12.57 -9.87
C ASN A 487 24.83 -14.01 -9.39
N LEU A 488 24.12 -14.52 -8.37
CA LEU A 488 24.54 -15.74 -7.66
C LEU A 488 24.40 -17.03 -8.47
N GLY A 489 23.67 -17.04 -9.59
CA GLY A 489 23.56 -18.19 -10.50
C GLY A 489 22.89 -19.45 -9.94
N PHE A 490 22.52 -19.47 -8.66
CA PHE A 490 22.03 -20.66 -7.97
C PHE A 490 20.60 -21.09 -8.36
N GLU A 491 19.72 -20.18 -8.82
CA GLU A 491 18.37 -20.53 -9.27
C GLU A 491 18.36 -21.10 -10.71
N THR A 492 18.83 -22.34 -10.82
CA THR A 492 18.76 -23.17 -12.04
C THR A 492 17.40 -23.84 -12.25
N SER A 493 16.56 -23.96 -11.21
CA SER A 493 15.22 -24.55 -11.31
C SER A 493 14.30 -23.71 -12.21
N PRO A 494 13.44 -24.33 -13.05
CA PRO A 494 12.51 -23.59 -13.91
C PRO A 494 11.38 -22.93 -13.10
N PHE A 495 10.97 -23.53 -11.98
CA PHE A 495 10.08 -22.97 -10.97
C PHE A 495 10.31 -23.66 -9.62
N LYS A 496 9.69 -23.16 -8.55
CA LYS A 496 9.71 -23.78 -7.22
C LYS A 496 8.53 -24.74 -7.07
N LEU A 497 8.82 -26.03 -6.90
CA LEU A 497 7.86 -27.08 -6.55
C LEU A 497 8.50 -27.92 -5.45
N THR A 498 8.03 -27.79 -4.21
CA THR A 498 8.60 -28.51 -3.06
C THR A 498 7.89 -29.84 -2.84
N GLN A 499 8.51 -30.74 -2.10
CA GLN A 499 7.88 -32.01 -1.69
C GLN A 499 6.56 -31.77 -0.93
N GLU A 500 6.51 -30.73 -0.08
CA GLU A 500 5.29 -30.32 0.65
C GLU A 500 4.15 -29.92 -0.28
N PHE A 501 4.44 -29.30 -1.44
CA PHE A 501 3.41 -28.97 -2.43
C PHE A 501 2.86 -30.25 -3.07
N VAL A 502 3.75 -31.20 -3.39
CA VAL A 502 3.35 -32.50 -3.93
C VAL A 502 2.53 -33.31 -2.91
N GLU A 503 2.84 -33.19 -1.60
CA GLU A 503 2.06 -33.79 -0.51
C GLU A 503 0.65 -33.18 -0.40
N VAL A 504 0.50 -31.85 -0.52
CA VAL A 504 -0.83 -31.20 -0.61
C VAL A 504 -1.61 -31.70 -1.84
N MET A 505 -0.94 -31.97 -2.96
CA MET A 505 -1.55 -32.59 -4.16
C MET A 505 -1.87 -34.10 -3.97
N GLY A 506 -1.56 -34.71 -2.83
CA GLY A 506 -1.81 -36.14 -2.57
C GLY A 506 -0.70 -37.09 -3.03
N GLY A 507 0.47 -36.58 -3.38
CA GLY A 507 1.65 -37.38 -3.75
C GLY A 507 1.89 -37.52 -5.27
N ILE A 508 3.06 -38.04 -5.62
CA ILE A 508 3.43 -38.32 -7.03
C ILE A 508 2.51 -39.42 -7.57
N GLY A 509 1.89 -39.18 -8.73
CA GLY A 509 0.97 -40.13 -9.37
C GLY A 509 -0.45 -40.13 -8.81
N SER A 510 -0.81 -39.16 -7.96
CA SER A 510 -2.20 -38.92 -7.57
C SER A 510 -3.00 -38.25 -8.70
N ASP A 511 -4.32 -38.38 -8.68
CA ASP A 511 -5.21 -37.74 -9.67
C ASP A 511 -5.01 -36.21 -9.76
N MET A 512 -4.78 -35.56 -8.62
CA MET A 512 -4.53 -34.12 -8.54
C MET A 512 -3.13 -33.73 -9.03
N PHE A 513 -2.13 -34.59 -8.86
CA PHE A 513 -0.79 -34.38 -9.42
C PHE A 513 -0.77 -34.57 -10.95
N GLU A 514 -1.50 -35.56 -11.47
CA GLU A 514 -1.69 -35.70 -12.92
C GLU A 514 -2.50 -34.54 -13.50
N TYR A 515 -3.55 -34.08 -12.79
CA TYR A 515 -4.31 -32.88 -13.16
C TYR A 515 -3.42 -31.62 -13.18
N PHE A 516 -2.53 -31.43 -12.21
CA PHE A 516 -1.53 -30.36 -12.20
C PHE A 516 -0.68 -30.34 -13.48
N LYS A 517 -0.16 -31.50 -13.92
CA LYS A 517 0.62 -31.60 -15.17
C LYS A 517 -0.23 -31.29 -16.41
N ILE A 518 -1.48 -31.77 -16.45
CA ILE A 518 -2.44 -31.45 -17.53
C ILE A 518 -2.69 -29.95 -17.61
N LEU A 519 -2.86 -29.25 -16.48
CA LEU A 519 -3.05 -27.80 -16.44
C LEU A 519 -1.82 -27.03 -16.92
N ILE A 520 -0.60 -27.47 -16.58
CA ILE A 520 0.64 -26.88 -17.11
C ILE A 520 0.69 -27.04 -18.64
N LEU A 521 0.40 -28.23 -19.16
CA LEU A 521 0.38 -28.48 -20.61
C LEU A 521 -0.67 -27.62 -21.34
N GLN A 522 -1.92 -27.61 -20.86
CA GLN A 522 -3.00 -26.79 -21.43
C GLN A 522 -2.66 -25.29 -21.37
N GLY A 523 -2.09 -24.83 -20.25
CA GLY A 523 -1.65 -23.45 -20.07
C GLY A 523 -0.51 -23.04 -21.00
N MET A 524 0.46 -23.93 -21.26
CA MET A 524 1.51 -23.71 -22.27
C MET A 524 0.92 -23.63 -23.68
N VAL A 525 0.00 -24.53 -24.05
CA VAL A 525 -0.65 -24.52 -25.38
C VAL A 525 -1.46 -23.23 -25.57
N ALA A 526 -2.23 -22.81 -24.57
CA ALA A 526 -2.95 -21.54 -24.58
C ALA A 526 -1.99 -20.33 -24.70
N ALA A 527 -0.91 -20.30 -23.92
CA ALA A 527 0.08 -19.23 -23.98
C ALA A 527 0.79 -19.17 -25.36
N ARG A 528 1.06 -20.32 -26.00
CA ARG A 528 1.62 -20.40 -27.37
C ARG A 528 0.72 -19.73 -28.40
N LYS A 529 -0.60 -19.98 -28.36
CA LYS A 529 -1.58 -19.39 -29.31
C LYS A 529 -1.60 -17.86 -29.27
N HIS A 530 -1.31 -17.26 -28.11
CA HIS A 530 -1.38 -15.80 -27.88
C HIS A 530 -0.01 -15.15 -27.63
N MET A 531 1.09 -15.85 -27.96
CA MET A 531 2.47 -15.43 -27.70
C MET A 531 2.76 -13.99 -28.17
N ASP A 532 2.28 -13.60 -29.37
CA ASP A 532 2.55 -12.27 -29.94
C ASP A 532 2.01 -11.13 -29.09
N ARG A 533 0.91 -11.34 -28.35
CA ARG A 533 0.38 -10.35 -27.39
C ARG A 533 1.35 -10.13 -26.23
N ILE A 534 1.90 -11.22 -25.70
CA ILE A 534 2.86 -11.24 -24.58
C ILE A 534 4.17 -10.59 -25.02
N LEU A 535 4.70 -10.96 -26.18
CA LEU A 535 5.91 -10.36 -26.73
C LEU A 535 5.73 -8.86 -26.99
N SER A 536 4.61 -8.44 -27.58
CA SER A 536 4.32 -7.03 -27.87
C SER A 536 4.37 -6.15 -26.61
N LEU A 537 3.79 -6.61 -25.49
CA LEU A 537 3.84 -5.90 -24.21
C LEU A 537 5.29 -5.71 -23.72
N VAL A 538 6.09 -6.77 -23.78
CA VAL A 538 7.49 -6.77 -23.36
C VAL A 538 8.35 -5.87 -24.27
N GLU A 539 8.11 -5.87 -25.58
CA GLU A 539 8.80 -5.01 -26.55
C GLU A 539 8.47 -3.52 -26.39
N ILE A 540 7.21 -3.18 -26.10
CA ILE A 540 6.80 -1.80 -25.80
C ILE A 540 7.52 -1.31 -24.53
N MET A 541 7.49 -2.10 -23.45
CA MET A 541 8.12 -1.74 -22.18
C MET A 541 9.66 -1.66 -22.27
N ARG A 542 10.29 -2.50 -23.12
CA ARG A 542 11.72 -2.39 -23.46
C ARG A 542 12.07 -1.10 -24.18
N SER A 543 11.19 -0.62 -25.07
CA SER A 543 11.47 0.54 -25.93
C SER A 543 11.44 1.87 -25.16
N GLY A 544 10.74 1.93 -24.03
CA GLY A 544 10.59 3.14 -23.22
C GLY A 544 11.42 3.22 -21.93
N SER A 545 12.18 2.18 -21.55
CA SER A 545 12.76 2.13 -20.20
C SER A 545 14.11 1.42 -20.07
N GLN A 546 14.99 1.99 -19.25
CA GLN A 546 16.30 1.41 -18.86
C GLN A 546 16.16 0.44 -17.66
N LEU A 547 15.19 -0.48 -17.70
CA LEU A 547 14.99 -1.43 -16.60
C LEU A 547 16.12 -2.49 -16.56
N PRO A 548 16.59 -2.90 -15.35
CA PRO A 548 17.53 -3.99 -15.19
C PRO A 548 17.11 -5.29 -15.91
N CYS A 549 15.82 -5.60 -15.97
CA CYS A 549 15.30 -6.80 -16.65
C CYS A 549 15.60 -6.85 -18.16
N PHE A 550 15.92 -5.70 -18.77
CA PHE A 550 16.25 -5.58 -20.20
C PHE A 550 17.74 -5.33 -20.49
N LYS A 551 18.65 -5.57 -19.53
CA LYS A 551 20.12 -5.46 -19.73
C LYS A 551 20.63 -6.21 -20.96
N SER A 552 20.03 -7.36 -21.30
CA SER A 552 20.40 -8.17 -22.48
C SER A 552 19.65 -7.78 -23.76
N GLY A 553 18.86 -6.70 -23.74
CA GLY A 553 18.20 -6.11 -24.90
C GLY A 553 17.36 -7.09 -25.72
N ALA A 554 17.71 -7.26 -26.99
CA ALA A 554 17.02 -8.19 -27.89
C ALA A 554 17.13 -9.66 -27.45
N ALA A 555 18.21 -10.05 -26.76
CA ALA A 555 18.39 -11.42 -26.28
C ALA A 555 17.38 -11.78 -25.17
N THR A 556 16.90 -10.79 -24.39
CA THR A 556 15.82 -11.00 -23.41
C THR A 556 14.51 -11.39 -24.10
N VAL A 557 14.15 -10.70 -25.18
CA VAL A 557 12.93 -10.96 -25.96
C VAL A 557 13.05 -12.27 -26.73
N GLN A 558 14.19 -12.54 -27.36
CA GLN A 558 14.44 -13.81 -28.04
C GLN A 558 14.43 -14.99 -27.05
N GLY A 559 15.01 -14.81 -25.85
CA GLY A 559 14.95 -15.82 -24.79
C GLY A 559 13.52 -16.10 -24.33
N LEU A 560 12.67 -15.06 -24.21
CA LEU A 560 11.25 -15.22 -23.94
C LEU A 560 10.54 -15.99 -25.06
N LYS A 561 10.73 -15.59 -26.32
CA LYS A 561 10.19 -16.28 -27.51
C LYS A 561 10.58 -17.75 -27.57
N ASN A 562 11.84 -18.07 -27.28
CA ASN A 562 12.33 -19.45 -27.27
C ASN A 562 11.61 -20.33 -26.22
N ARG A 563 11.19 -19.77 -25.07
CA ARG A 563 10.48 -20.51 -24.01
C ARG A 563 9.05 -20.90 -24.39
N PHE A 564 8.48 -20.40 -25.48
CA PHE A 564 7.20 -20.86 -26.00
C PHE A 564 7.31 -22.13 -26.86
N HIS A 565 8.53 -22.55 -27.26
CA HIS A 565 8.76 -23.81 -27.99
C HIS A 565 7.83 -24.03 -29.20
N LEU A 566 7.65 -22.99 -30.02
CA LEU A 566 6.74 -23.04 -31.18
C LEU A 566 7.06 -24.16 -32.18
N ASN A 567 8.31 -24.63 -32.18
CA ASN A 567 8.81 -25.73 -33.01
C ASN A 567 8.47 -27.14 -32.48
N LEU A 568 7.92 -27.28 -31.28
CA LEU A 568 7.55 -28.58 -30.69
C LEU A 568 6.08 -28.92 -30.95
N THR A 569 5.79 -30.21 -31.19
CA THR A 569 4.42 -30.75 -31.20
C THR A 569 3.81 -30.73 -29.78
N GLU A 570 2.51 -31.01 -29.65
CA GLU A 570 1.87 -31.12 -28.33
C GLU A 570 2.40 -32.33 -27.53
N GLU A 571 2.68 -33.46 -28.20
CA GLU A 571 3.33 -34.63 -27.59
C GLU A 571 4.74 -34.30 -27.05
N GLN A 572 5.54 -33.57 -27.83
CA GLN A 572 6.86 -33.11 -27.40
C GLN A 572 6.78 -32.06 -26.27
N LEU A 573 5.72 -31.24 -26.26
CA LEU A 573 5.45 -30.30 -25.20
C LEU A 573 5.03 -31.01 -23.89
N GLN A 574 4.30 -32.12 -23.98
CA GLN A 574 4.00 -32.97 -22.82
C GLN A 574 5.28 -33.54 -22.20
N LEU A 575 6.17 -34.12 -23.01
CA LEU A 575 7.48 -34.61 -22.54
C LEU A 575 8.34 -33.49 -21.92
N LEU A 576 8.26 -32.27 -22.46
CA LEU A 576 8.91 -31.10 -21.84
C LEU A 576 8.28 -30.77 -20.48
N VAL A 577 6.95 -30.80 -20.34
CA VAL A 577 6.25 -30.54 -19.08
C VAL A 577 6.63 -31.57 -18.01
N ASP A 578 6.60 -32.86 -18.34
CA ASP A 578 7.01 -33.93 -17.41
C ASP A 578 8.46 -33.69 -16.93
N GLY A 579 9.40 -33.41 -17.86
CA GLY A 579 10.80 -33.12 -17.52
C GLY A 579 11.02 -31.84 -16.70
N LEU A 580 10.21 -30.79 -16.92
CA LEU A 580 10.24 -29.56 -16.10
C LEU A 580 9.75 -29.80 -14.67
N VAL A 581 8.72 -30.64 -14.51
CA VAL A 581 8.16 -31.01 -13.19
C VAL A 581 9.15 -31.87 -12.42
N GLU A 582 9.70 -32.93 -13.03
CA GLU A 582 10.72 -33.80 -12.41
C GLU A 582 11.96 -33.01 -12.00
N SER A 583 12.47 -32.13 -12.88
CA SER A 583 13.61 -31.25 -12.58
C SER A 583 13.35 -30.29 -11.41
N SER A 584 12.11 -29.84 -11.23
CA SER A 584 11.75 -28.93 -10.13
C SER A 584 11.62 -29.65 -8.79
N ILE A 585 11.04 -30.86 -8.76
CA ILE A 585 10.88 -31.67 -7.53
C ILE A 585 12.25 -32.04 -6.95
N HIS A 586 13.19 -32.45 -7.80
CA HIS A 586 14.52 -32.88 -7.39
C HIS A 586 15.56 -31.74 -7.31
N SER A 587 15.12 -30.48 -7.42
CA SER A 587 15.96 -29.29 -7.36
C SER A 587 16.66 -29.12 -6.01
N LEU A 588 17.93 -29.52 -5.96
CA LEU A 588 18.84 -29.19 -4.85
C LEU A 588 19.07 -27.68 -4.74
N SER A 589 19.02 -26.93 -5.84
CA SER A 589 19.17 -25.47 -5.86
C SER A 589 18.04 -24.76 -5.10
N THR A 590 16.81 -25.27 -5.17
CA THR A 590 15.68 -24.73 -4.39
C THR A 590 15.91 -24.89 -2.89
N LYS A 591 16.35 -26.07 -2.44
CA LYS A 591 16.67 -26.33 -1.02
C LYS A 591 17.85 -25.49 -0.52
N LEU A 592 18.88 -25.31 -1.35
CA LEU A 592 20.03 -24.45 -1.04
C LEU A 592 19.63 -22.97 -0.98
N TYR A 593 18.70 -22.52 -1.83
CA TYR A 593 18.23 -21.15 -1.84
C TYR A 593 17.33 -20.83 -0.63
N ASP A 594 16.41 -21.72 -0.27
CA ASP A 594 15.63 -21.60 0.96
C ASP A 594 16.56 -21.63 2.19
N GLY A 595 17.58 -22.49 2.20
CA GLY A 595 18.62 -22.46 3.23
C GLY A 595 19.36 -21.12 3.30
N PHE A 596 19.76 -20.55 2.16
CA PHE A 596 20.39 -19.23 2.10
C PHE A 596 19.47 -18.12 2.63
N GLN A 597 18.18 -18.14 2.27
CA GLN A 597 17.18 -17.18 2.75
C GLN A 597 16.86 -17.38 4.23
N TYR A 598 16.93 -18.61 4.75
CA TYR A 598 16.89 -18.87 6.19
C TYR A 598 18.09 -18.26 6.92
N PHE A 599 19.31 -18.51 6.45
CA PHE A 599 20.53 -17.97 7.08
C PHE A 599 20.68 -16.45 6.95
N THR A 600 20.14 -15.83 5.90
CA THR A 600 20.31 -14.38 5.65
C THR A 600 19.10 -13.52 6.03
N ASN A 601 17.89 -14.10 6.09
CA ASN A 601 16.63 -13.36 6.36
C ASN A 601 15.75 -14.01 7.43
N GLY A 602 16.13 -15.17 7.99
CA GLY A 602 15.29 -15.94 8.91
C GLY A 602 14.13 -16.70 8.25
N ILE A 603 14.03 -16.68 6.91
CA ILE A 603 12.89 -17.26 6.17
C ILE A 603 13.00 -18.80 6.15
N ARG A 604 12.23 -19.46 7.01
CA ARG A 604 11.92 -20.89 7.02
C ARG A 604 10.93 -21.29 5.93
#